data_AF-A0A143BFT6-F1
#
_entry.id   AF-A0A143BFT6-F1
#
_cell.length_a   1.000
_cell.length_b   1.000
_cell.length_c   1.000
_cell.angle_alpha   90.00
_cell.angle_beta   90.00
_cell.angle_gamma   90.00
#
_symmetry.space_group_name_H-M   'P 1'
#
loop_
_entity.id
_entity.type
_entity.pdbx_description
1 polymer ?
#
loop_
_entity_poly.entity_id
_entity_poly.type
_entity_poly.pdbx_seq_one_letter_code
_entity_poly.pdbx_strand_id
1 'polypeptide(L)'
;MLPWGVAFVALLALIAMVAGKNFGAAKGSAVDGSANSLPTQAIDGQGAPAGAPFAGGAGGAGAPNIANLSPSERANRLYTRIMEYAEFGKVDSVAFFAPMALASHEMLESPTADERYHFGRIAEVTNNPAVAKAQADTILQGQPENLLGLLLAARAARMTQDNATAKGFDQRLLKVLAAQLATQLEDYQVHRAEIDRAVADAQK
;
A
#
# COMPACT_ATOMS: atom_id res chain seq x y z
N MET A 1 -37.06 29.18 20.17
CA MET A 1 -36.61 27.83 19.78
C MET A 1 -37.00 27.61 18.32
N LEU A 2 -36.10 27.92 17.38
CA LEU A 2 -36.40 27.85 15.93
C LEU A 2 -36.33 26.40 15.41
N PRO A 3 -37.22 25.98 14.48
CA PRO A 3 -37.47 24.58 14.12
C PRO A 3 -36.47 23.95 13.11
N TRP A 4 -35.25 24.48 12.99
CA TRP A 4 -34.30 24.06 11.95
C TRP A 4 -33.54 22.76 12.26
N GLY A 5 -33.59 22.27 13.51
CA GLY A 5 -32.88 21.05 13.91
C GLY A 5 -33.47 19.75 13.36
N VAL A 6 -34.78 19.71 13.07
CA VAL A 6 -35.46 18.48 12.64
C VAL A 6 -35.13 18.12 11.19
N ALA A 7 -34.94 19.13 10.33
CA ALA A 7 -34.60 18.91 8.92
C ALA A 7 -33.23 18.25 8.73
N PHE A 8 -32.26 18.55 9.59
CA PHE A 8 -30.90 17.99 9.51
C PHE A 8 -30.85 16.51 9.89
N VAL A 9 -31.62 16.12 10.92
CA VAL A 9 -31.71 14.72 11.35
C VAL A 9 -32.47 13.87 10.31
N ALA A 10 -33.50 14.42 9.68
CA ALA A 10 -34.23 13.74 8.61
C ALA A 10 -33.34 13.51 7.35
N LEU A 11 -32.48 14.48 7.01
CA LEU A 11 -31.55 14.35 5.88
C LEU A 11 -30.48 13.28 6.11
N LEU A 12 -29.91 13.21 7.32
CA LEU A 12 -28.93 12.17 7.68
C LEU A 12 -29.55 10.76 7.67
N ALA A 13 -30.80 10.62 8.12
CA ALA A 13 -31.52 9.35 8.06
C ALA A 13 -31.81 8.91 6.62
N LEU A 14 -32.12 9.86 5.71
CA LEU A 14 -32.35 9.56 4.29
C LEU A 14 -31.07 9.06 3.59
N ILE A 15 -29.93 9.70 3.85
CA ILE A 15 -28.63 9.33 3.26
C ILE A 15 -28.22 7.92 3.72
N ALA A 16 -28.41 7.59 5.00
CA ALA A 16 -28.16 6.25 5.53
C ALA A 16 -29.06 5.17 4.88
N MET A 17 -30.31 5.49 4.59
CA MET A 17 -31.26 4.55 3.98
C MET A 17 -30.98 4.30 2.49
N VAL A 18 -30.46 5.28 1.75
CA VAL A 18 -30.09 5.14 0.33
C VAL A 18 -28.78 4.37 0.17
N ALA A 19 -27.82 4.53 1.09
CA ALA A 19 -26.58 3.73 1.11
C ALA A 19 -26.83 2.25 1.43
N GLY A 20 -27.80 1.93 2.29
CA GLY A 20 -28.14 0.55 2.66
C GLY A 20 -28.89 -0.24 1.58
N LYS A 21 -29.58 0.43 0.64
CA LYS A 21 -30.40 -0.25 -0.40
C LYS A 21 -29.59 -0.79 -1.59
N ASN A 22 -28.34 -0.38 -1.77
CA ASN A 22 -27.50 -0.81 -2.89
C ASN A 22 -26.58 -2.01 -2.57
N PHE A 23 -26.59 -2.52 -1.34
CA PHE A 23 -25.83 -3.72 -0.94
C PHE A 23 -26.65 -5.02 -0.94
N GLY A 24 -27.86 -5.01 -1.50
CA GLY A 24 -28.82 -6.11 -1.40
C GLY A 24 -29.36 -6.60 -2.74
N ALA A 25 -28.52 -6.97 -3.71
CA ALA A 25 -28.98 -7.72 -4.89
C ALA A 25 -27.84 -8.48 -5.59
N ALA A 26 -27.49 -9.66 -5.08
CA ALA A 26 -27.15 -10.84 -5.90
C ALA A 26 -27.18 -12.09 -5.01
N LYS A 27 -28.35 -12.73 -4.91
CA LYS A 27 -28.47 -14.12 -4.45
C LYS A 27 -28.46 -15.04 -5.66
N GLY A 28 -27.54 -16.00 -5.66
CA GLY A 28 -27.79 -17.36 -6.14
C GLY A 28 -27.34 -17.70 -7.56
N SER A 29 -26.25 -18.45 -7.65
CA SER A 29 -26.19 -19.62 -8.54
C SER A 29 -25.46 -20.73 -7.78
N ALA A 30 -26.23 -21.73 -7.39
CA ALA A 30 -25.73 -23.05 -7.00
C ALA A 30 -25.49 -23.89 -8.27
N VAL A 31 -24.79 -25.04 -8.13
CA VAL A 31 -24.32 -26.01 -9.15
C VAL A 31 -22.85 -25.74 -9.51
N ASP A 32 -21.83 -26.53 -9.14
CA ASP A 32 -21.74 -27.94 -8.77
C ASP A 32 -20.69 -28.20 -7.67
N GLY A 33 -20.96 -29.20 -6.83
CA GLY A 33 -20.03 -29.66 -5.81
C GLY A 33 -18.83 -30.39 -6.42
N SER A 34 -17.62 -29.97 -6.04
CA SER A 34 -16.42 -30.79 -6.22
C SER A 34 -15.57 -30.78 -4.95
N ALA A 35 -15.62 -31.93 -4.26
CA ALA A 35 -14.51 -32.69 -3.66
C ALA A 35 -13.32 -31.98 -2.97
N ASN A 36 -13.48 -30.75 -2.45
CA ASN A 36 -12.50 -30.14 -1.55
C ASN A 36 -13.06 -30.00 -0.11
N SER A 37 -13.77 -31.04 0.34
CA SER A 37 -13.93 -31.30 1.77
C SER A 37 -12.58 -31.73 2.34
N LEU A 38 -11.87 -30.75 2.90
CA LEU A 38 -10.82 -30.82 3.93
C LEU A 38 -10.42 -32.23 4.40
N PRO A 39 -9.11 -32.55 4.51
CA PRO A 39 -8.62 -33.24 5.69
C PRO A 39 -8.55 -32.22 6.83
N THR A 40 -9.45 -32.39 7.80
CA THR A 40 -9.25 -31.96 9.19
C THR A 40 -7.88 -32.46 9.68
N GLN A 41 -6.95 -31.56 10.00
CA GLN A 41 -5.91 -31.89 10.97
C GLN A 41 -6.28 -31.22 12.28
N ALA A 42 -6.81 -32.05 13.18
CA ALA A 42 -6.99 -31.74 14.58
C ALA A 42 -5.64 -31.44 15.22
N ILE A 43 -5.49 -30.24 15.76
CA ILE A 43 -4.84 -30.04 17.05
C ILE A 43 -5.90 -29.33 17.88
N ASP A 44 -6.22 -29.92 19.02
CA ASP A 44 -7.47 -29.77 19.75
C ASP A 44 -7.96 -28.31 19.89
N GLY A 45 -9.21 -28.08 19.49
CA GLY A 45 -10.02 -26.94 19.95
C GLY A 45 -10.33 -25.83 18.94
N GLN A 46 -11.27 -26.12 18.02
CA GLN A 46 -12.22 -25.15 17.44
C GLN A 46 -11.69 -23.98 16.55
N GLY A 47 -11.82 -24.13 15.21
CA GLY A 47 -11.89 -22.97 14.30
C GLY A 47 -11.33 -23.20 12.88
N ALA A 48 -12.21 -23.11 11.87
CA ALA A 48 -11.99 -23.33 10.43
C ALA A 48 -10.75 -22.68 9.77
N PRO A 49 -10.18 -23.28 8.69
CA PRO A 49 -9.12 -22.66 7.91
C PRO A 49 -9.70 -21.78 6.80
N ALA A 50 -9.31 -20.50 6.77
CA ALA A 50 -9.54 -19.60 5.64
C ALA A 50 -8.53 -19.90 4.52
N GLY A 51 -9.02 -20.06 3.29
CA GLY A 51 -8.19 -20.29 2.11
C GLY A 51 -7.19 -19.15 1.88
N ALA A 52 -5.93 -19.51 1.64
CA ALA A 52 -4.87 -18.58 1.24
C ALA A 52 -5.09 -18.10 -0.22
N PRO A 53 -4.82 -16.82 -0.54
CA PRO A 53 -5.24 -16.17 -1.79
C PRO A 53 -4.31 -16.42 -2.99
N PHE A 54 -3.62 -17.56 -3.04
CA PHE A 54 -2.65 -17.84 -4.11
C PHE A 54 -3.30 -18.55 -5.29
N ALA A 55 -4.11 -17.83 -6.07
CA ALA A 55 -4.59 -18.29 -7.37
C ALA A 55 -4.08 -17.38 -8.49
N GLY A 56 -3.10 -17.88 -9.25
CA GLY A 56 -2.62 -17.25 -10.48
C GLY A 56 -1.49 -18.04 -11.14
N GLY A 57 -1.85 -19.08 -11.91
CA GLY A 57 -1.04 -19.56 -13.05
C GLY A 57 0.01 -20.65 -12.80
N ALA A 58 -0.33 -21.88 -13.20
CA ALA A 58 0.52 -22.97 -13.72
C ALA A 58 1.93 -23.19 -13.13
N GLY A 59 2.08 -24.33 -12.43
CA GLY A 59 3.37 -24.92 -12.07
C GLY A 59 3.52 -25.05 -10.56
N GLY A 60 3.57 -26.28 -10.07
CA GLY A 60 3.75 -26.59 -8.65
C GLY A 60 5.06 -26.02 -8.10
N ALA A 61 5.01 -24.81 -7.57
CA ALA A 61 5.94 -24.33 -6.57
C ALA A 61 5.07 -24.01 -5.35
N GLY A 62 5.29 -24.72 -4.24
CA GLY A 62 4.65 -24.39 -2.97
C GLY A 62 4.84 -22.90 -2.69
N ALA A 63 3.84 -22.27 -2.05
CA ALA A 63 3.94 -20.87 -1.66
C ALA A 63 5.32 -20.63 -1.02
N PRO A 64 6.14 -19.71 -1.55
CA PRO A 64 7.51 -19.53 -1.07
C PRO A 64 7.53 -19.34 0.44
N ASN A 65 8.36 -20.11 1.15
CA ASN A 65 8.44 -20.01 2.60
C ASN A 65 9.09 -18.68 3.01
N ILE A 66 8.25 -17.71 3.34
CA ILE A 66 8.65 -16.37 3.80
C ILE A 66 9.05 -16.33 5.28
N ALA A 67 8.76 -17.40 6.05
CA ALA A 67 9.02 -17.43 7.48
C ALA A 67 10.50 -17.60 7.82
N ASN A 68 11.29 -18.15 6.88
CA ASN A 68 12.73 -18.40 7.08
C ASN A 68 13.64 -17.28 6.52
N LEU A 69 13.06 -16.20 6.00
CA LEU A 69 13.82 -15.05 5.48
C LEU A 69 14.21 -14.10 6.61
N SER A 70 15.31 -13.37 6.43
CA SER A 70 15.58 -12.20 7.29
C SER A 70 14.45 -11.17 7.16
N PRO A 71 14.27 -10.27 8.15
CA PRO A 71 13.26 -9.22 8.07
C PRO A 71 13.34 -8.37 6.79
N SER A 72 14.55 -8.01 6.36
CA SER A 72 14.78 -7.21 5.14
C SER A 72 14.41 -7.97 3.87
N GLU A 73 14.85 -9.21 3.70
CA GLU A 73 14.48 -10.04 2.54
C GLU A 73 12.97 -10.28 2.47
N ARG A 74 12.34 -10.52 3.63
CA ARG A 74 10.89 -10.70 3.73
C ARG A 74 10.16 -9.42 3.35
N ALA A 75 10.61 -8.27 3.85
CA ALA A 75 10.03 -6.96 3.55
C ALA A 75 10.11 -6.65 2.05
N ASN A 76 11.28 -6.78 1.43
CA ASN A 76 11.47 -6.52 0.00
C ASN A 76 10.62 -7.44 -0.88
N ARG A 77 10.53 -8.73 -0.54
CA ARG A 77 9.69 -9.69 -1.29
C ARG A 77 8.21 -9.34 -1.21
N LEU A 78 7.74 -8.97 -0.02
CA LEU A 78 6.35 -8.55 0.19
C LEU A 78 6.06 -7.22 -0.51
N TYR A 79 7.00 -6.26 -0.46
CA TYR A 79 6.91 -5.00 -1.18
C TYR A 79 6.71 -5.22 -2.69
N THR A 80 7.62 -5.97 -3.32
CA THR A 80 7.56 -6.26 -4.76
C THR A 80 6.21 -6.83 -5.16
N ARG A 81 5.72 -7.80 -4.37
CA ARG A 81 4.43 -8.46 -4.62
C ARG A 81 3.23 -7.54 -4.43
N ILE A 82 3.25 -6.70 -3.40
CA ILE A 82 2.15 -5.76 -3.14
C ILE A 82 2.10 -4.69 -4.25
N MET A 83 3.25 -4.18 -4.69
CA MET A 83 3.29 -3.21 -5.80
C MET A 83 2.76 -3.82 -7.10
N GLU A 84 3.13 -5.07 -7.41
CA GLU A 84 2.58 -5.81 -8.56
C GLU A 84 1.05 -5.95 -8.46
N TYR A 85 0.52 -6.34 -7.30
CA TYR A 85 -0.93 -6.45 -7.10
C TYR A 85 -1.64 -5.10 -7.16
N ALA A 86 -1.04 -4.04 -6.64
CA ALA A 86 -1.58 -2.69 -6.73
C ALA A 86 -1.65 -2.23 -8.19
N GLU A 87 -0.62 -2.50 -8.99
CA GLU A 87 -0.60 -2.18 -10.42
C GLU A 87 -1.69 -2.92 -11.20
N PHE A 88 -1.94 -4.20 -10.88
CA PHE A 88 -3.04 -4.98 -11.47
C PHE A 88 -4.43 -4.70 -10.88
N GLY A 89 -4.57 -3.76 -9.93
CA GLY A 89 -5.84 -3.45 -9.30
C GLY A 89 -6.40 -4.57 -8.40
N LYS A 90 -5.56 -5.50 -7.94
CA LYS A 90 -5.95 -6.63 -7.08
C LYS A 90 -6.03 -6.21 -5.60
N VAL A 91 -7.02 -5.38 -5.28
CA VAL A 91 -7.18 -4.75 -3.96
C VAL A 91 -7.25 -5.77 -2.82
N ASP A 92 -7.98 -6.89 -2.99
CA ASP A 92 -8.08 -7.93 -1.96
C ASP A 92 -6.71 -8.57 -1.65
N SER A 93 -5.85 -8.71 -2.66
CA SER A 93 -4.50 -9.25 -2.47
C SER A 93 -3.61 -8.23 -1.76
N VAL A 94 -3.68 -6.94 -2.12
CA VAL A 94 -2.98 -5.87 -1.41
C VAL A 94 -3.36 -5.88 0.08
N ALA A 95 -4.66 -5.91 0.38
CA ALA A 95 -5.17 -5.92 1.75
C ALA A 95 -4.70 -7.15 2.54
N PHE A 96 -4.61 -8.32 1.90
CA PHE A 96 -4.16 -9.54 2.55
C PHE A 96 -2.66 -9.50 2.91
N PHE A 97 -1.79 -9.02 2.03
CA PHE A 97 -0.33 -9.04 2.28
C PHE A 97 0.18 -7.85 3.08
N ALA A 98 -0.51 -6.71 3.03
CA ALA A 98 -0.07 -5.47 3.64
C ALA A 98 0.32 -5.59 5.12
N PRO A 99 -0.49 -6.19 6.03
CA PRO A 99 -0.12 -6.29 7.44
C PRO A 99 1.21 -7.00 7.66
N MET A 100 1.49 -8.03 6.88
CA MET A 100 2.73 -8.80 6.98
C MET A 100 3.94 -8.02 6.46
N ALA A 101 3.75 -7.21 5.42
CA ALA A 101 4.80 -6.37 4.86
C ALA A 101 5.18 -5.23 5.81
N LEU A 102 4.17 -4.54 6.35
CA LEU A 102 4.35 -3.47 7.34
C LEU A 102 5.07 -4.00 8.58
N ALA A 103 4.63 -5.12 9.15
CA ALA A 103 5.30 -5.75 10.28
C ALA A 103 6.75 -6.15 9.96
N SER A 104 7.06 -6.57 8.73
CA SER A 104 8.42 -6.91 8.33
C SER A 104 9.34 -5.70 8.27
N HIS A 105 8.84 -4.56 7.78
CA HIS A 105 9.59 -3.31 7.80
C HIS A 105 9.74 -2.73 9.21
N GLU A 106 8.76 -2.91 10.10
CA GLU A 106 8.84 -2.48 11.51
C GLU A 106 9.89 -3.26 12.32
N MET A 107 10.25 -4.46 11.88
CA MET A 107 11.31 -5.27 12.50
C MET A 107 12.73 -4.84 12.09
N LEU A 108 12.89 -3.90 11.17
CA LEU A 108 14.20 -3.41 10.75
C LEU A 108 14.77 -2.46 11.81
N GLU A 109 15.90 -2.82 12.41
CA GLU A 109 16.52 -2.02 13.47
C GLU A 109 17.09 -0.68 12.97
N SER A 110 17.56 -0.64 11.73
CA SER A 110 18.17 0.55 11.12
C SER A 110 17.87 0.59 9.61
N PRO A 111 16.61 0.85 9.22
CA PRO A 111 16.21 0.76 7.83
C PRO A 111 16.85 1.88 7.00
N THR A 112 17.32 1.48 5.82
CA THR A 112 17.89 2.33 4.79
C THR A 112 16.84 3.29 4.19
N ALA A 113 17.27 4.25 3.37
CA ALA A 113 16.35 5.15 2.69
C ALA A 113 15.42 4.36 1.72
N ASP A 114 15.95 3.34 1.05
CA ASP A 114 15.21 2.43 0.19
C ASP A 114 14.13 1.65 0.95
N GLU A 115 14.49 1.00 2.06
CA GLU A 115 13.53 0.24 2.87
C GLU A 115 12.43 1.12 3.46
N ARG A 116 12.76 2.37 3.83
CA ARG A 116 11.76 3.37 4.26
C ARG A 116 10.87 3.79 3.11
N TYR A 117 11.43 3.94 1.92
CA TYR A 117 10.67 4.25 0.71
C TYR A 117 9.66 3.14 0.41
N HIS A 118 10.08 1.87 0.47
CA HIS A 118 9.20 0.71 0.28
C HIS A 118 8.06 0.68 1.31
N PHE A 119 8.37 0.88 2.59
CA PHE A 119 7.36 0.98 3.65
C PHE A 119 6.35 2.09 3.32
N GLY A 120 6.83 3.29 2.96
CA GLY A 120 5.95 4.40 2.60
C GLY A 120 5.09 4.13 1.36
N ARG A 121 5.60 3.41 0.36
CA ARG A 121 4.84 3.01 -0.84
C ARG A 121 3.79 1.94 -0.54
N ILE A 122 4.06 1.00 0.37
CA ILE A 122 3.02 0.08 0.87
C ILE A 122 1.93 0.89 1.57
N ALA A 123 2.32 1.82 2.43
CA ALA A 123 1.37 2.70 3.12
C ALA A 123 0.51 3.52 2.14
N GLU A 124 1.07 3.99 1.02
CA GLU A 124 0.34 4.66 -0.06
C GLU A 124 -0.77 3.78 -0.63
N VAL A 125 -0.44 2.56 -1.10
CA VAL A 125 -1.42 1.67 -1.75
C VAL A 125 -2.43 1.07 -0.77
N THR A 126 -2.16 1.16 0.53
CA THR A 126 -3.10 0.77 1.61
C THR A 126 -3.83 1.97 2.22
N ASN A 127 -3.73 3.15 1.61
CA ASN A 127 -4.39 4.39 2.07
C ASN A 127 -4.03 4.81 3.51
N ASN A 128 -2.75 4.73 3.88
CA ASN A 128 -2.22 5.17 5.17
C ASN A 128 -1.25 6.36 4.98
N PRO A 129 -1.78 7.59 4.80
CA PRO A 129 -0.96 8.77 4.51
C PRO A 129 -0.03 9.17 5.67
N ALA A 130 -0.41 8.90 6.91
CA ALA A 130 0.39 9.25 8.08
C ALA A 130 1.72 8.47 8.10
N VAL A 131 1.68 7.17 7.79
CA VAL A 131 2.88 6.33 7.70
C VAL A 131 3.73 6.73 6.49
N ALA A 132 3.12 6.95 5.32
CA ALA A 132 3.85 7.39 4.14
C ALA A 132 4.60 8.72 4.41
N LYS A 133 3.93 9.68 5.05
CA LYS A 133 4.53 10.94 5.46
C LYS A 133 5.68 10.73 6.45
N ALA A 134 5.49 9.93 7.49
CA ALA A 134 6.52 9.70 8.52
C ALA A 134 7.81 9.08 7.95
N GLN A 135 7.68 8.14 7.00
CA GLN A 135 8.85 7.58 6.32
C GLN A 135 9.55 8.60 5.43
N ALA A 136 8.79 9.41 4.67
CA ALA A 136 9.37 10.51 3.89
C ALA A 136 10.10 11.54 4.77
N ASP A 137 9.47 11.96 5.87
CA ASP A 137 10.06 12.91 6.82
C ASP A 137 11.39 12.35 7.37
N THR A 138 11.44 11.07 7.72
CA THR A 138 12.64 10.44 8.27
C THR A 138 13.77 10.36 7.22
N ILE A 139 13.45 10.01 5.97
CA ILE A 139 14.42 10.03 4.88
C ILE A 139 14.99 11.45 4.70
N LEU A 140 14.12 12.45 4.65
CA LEU A 140 14.50 13.84 4.41
C LEU A 140 15.19 14.52 5.60
N GLN A 141 14.99 14.02 6.82
CA GLN A 141 15.73 14.47 7.99
C GLN A 141 17.20 14.02 7.92
N GLY A 142 17.47 12.80 7.46
CA GLY A 142 18.83 12.29 7.27
C GLY A 142 19.49 12.77 5.97
N GLN A 143 18.72 12.87 4.89
CA GLN A 143 19.19 13.22 3.55
C GLN A 143 18.21 14.21 2.88
N PRO A 144 18.36 15.53 3.12
CA PRO A 144 17.36 16.55 2.72
C PRO A 144 17.08 16.67 1.22
N GLU A 145 17.97 16.14 0.38
CA GLU A 145 17.87 16.16 -1.08
C GLU A 145 17.62 14.78 -1.68
N ASN A 146 17.37 13.75 -0.85
CA ASN A 146 17.15 12.38 -1.35
C ASN A 146 15.91 12.31 -2.26
N LEU A 147 16.09 11.75 -3.47
CA LEU A 147 15.04 11.72 -4.50
C LEU A 147 13.83 10.88 -4.08
N LEU A 148 14.07 9.73 -3.42
CA LEU A 148 13.01 8.84 -2.93
C LEU A 148 12.21 9.51 -1.81
N GLY A 149 12.90 10.21 -0.90
CA GLY A 149 12.28 11.00 0.17
C GLY A 149 11.38 12.12 -0.38
N LEU A 150 11.87 12.90 -1.35
CA LEU A 150 11.11 13.99 -1.98
C LEU A 150 9.88 13.46 -2.73
N LEU A 151 10.06 12.38 -3.48
CA LEU A 151 8.99 11.72 -4.23
C LEU A 151 7.91 11.17 -3.29
N LEU A 152 8.29 10.47 -2.22
CA LEU A 152 7.35 9.93 -1.24
C LEU A 152 6.62 11.05 -0.48
N ALA A 153 7.32 12.14 -0.12
CA ALA A 153 6.70 13.29 0.54
C ALA A 153 5.61 13.94 -0.34
N ALA A 154 5.90 14.11 -1.62
CA ALA A 154 4.93 14.65 -2.57
C ALA A 154 3.71 13.73 -2.72
N ARG A 155 3.90 12.40 -2.73
CA ARG A 155 2.80 11.42 -2.75
C ARG A 155 1.95 11.49 -1.48
N ALA A 156 2.58 11.46 -0.31
CA ALA A 156 1.88 11.53 0.97
C ALA A 156 1.02 12.80 1.09
N ALA A 157 1.53 13.95 0.62
CA ALA A 157 0.75 15.19 0.59
C ALA A 157 -0.45 15.12 -0.37
N ARG A 158 -0.31 14.48 -1.54
CA ARG A 158 -1.43 14.27 -2.48
C ARG A 158 -2.51 13.34 -1.90
N MET A 159 -2.13 12.33 -1.12
CA MET A 159 -3.10 11.45 -0.45
C MET A 159 -4.06 12.22 0.47
N THR A 160 -3.60 13.32 1.09
CA THR A 160 -4.42 14.19 1.94
C THR A 160 -4.94 15.43 1.21
N GLN A 161 -4.86 15.45 -0.13
CA GLN A 161 -5.28 16.58 -0.99
C GLN A 161 -4.52 17.89 -0.71
N ASP A 162 -3.36 17.82 -0.07
CA ASP A 162 -2.47 18.97 0.13
C ASP A 162 -1.56 19.16 -1.11
N ASN A 163 -2.19 19.61 -2.19
CA ASN A 163 -1.50 19.82 -3.47
C ASN A 163 -0.46 20.94 -3.42
N ALA A 164 -0.60 21.89 -2.48
CA ALA A 164 0.37 22.96 -2.30
C ALA A 164 1.69 22.41 -1.75
N THR A 165 1.61 21.60 -0.68
CA THR A 165 2.77 20.91 -0.12
C THR A 165 3.37 19.94 -1.12
N ALA A 166 2.55 19.17 -1.84
CA ALA A 166 3.02 18.26 -2.89
C ALA A 166 3.87 18.98 -3.94
N LYS A 167 3.36 20.11 -4.46
CA LYS A 167 4.07 20.93 -5.45
C LYS A 167 5.40 21.47 -4.92
N GLY A 168 5.48 21.82 -3.63
CA GLY A 168 6.73 22.23 -3.00
C GLY A 168 7.79 21.12 -3.02
N PHE A 169 7.41 19.87 -2.78
CA PHE A 169 8.31 18.73 -2.88
C PHE A 169 8.68 18.39 -4.33
N ASP A 170 7.74 18.48 -5.27
CA ASP A 170 8.02 18.31 -6.70
C ASP A 170 9.05 19.33 -7.21
N GLN A 171 8.93 20.59 -6.82
CA GLN A 171 9.89 21.63 -7.18
C GLN A 171 11.29 21.36 -6.62
N ARG A 172 11.36 20.87 -5.37
CA ARG A 172 12.63 20.44 -4.77
C ARG A 172 13.22 19.25 -5.51
N LEU A 173 12.40 18.26 -5.90
CA LEU A 173 12.81 17.10 -6.69
C LEU A 173 13.46 17.56 -8.00
N LEU A 174 12.78 18.42 -8.77
CA LEU A 174 13.31 18.96 -10.03
C LEU A 174 14.62 19.73 -9.82
N LYS A 175 14.73 20.49 -8.74
CA LYS A 175 15.93 21.28 -8.42
C LYS A 175 17.16 20.41 -8.18
N VAL A 176 17.02 19.30 -7.45
CA VAL A 176 18.16 18.47 -7.04
C VAL A 176 18.42 17.28 -7.96
N LEU A 177 17.51 17.00 -8.89
CA LEU A 177 17.50 15.80 -9.75
C LEU A 177 18.85 15.49 -10.38
N ALA A 178 19.42 16.45 -11.13
CA ALA A 178 20.66 16.21 -11.88
C ALA A 178 21.86 15.92 -10.94
N ALA A 179 21.98 16.69 -9.86
CA ALA A 179 23.06 16.53 -8.88
C ALA A 179 22.96 15.17 -8.16
N GLN A 180 21.74 14.78 -7.76
CA GLN A 180 21.49 13.51 -7.09
C GLN A 180 21.68 12.31 -8.01
N LEU A 181 21.21 12.36 -9.25
CA LEU A 181 21.45 11.27 -10.21
C LEU A 181 22.94 11.09 -10.56
N ALA A 182 23.73 12.17 -10.52
CA ALA A 182 25.18 12.09 -10.72
C ALA A 182 25.93 11.34 -9.61
N THR A 183 25.31 11.14 -8.44
CA THR A 183 25.89 10.33 -7.34
C THR A 183 25.89 8.83 -7.65
N GLN A 184 25.13 8.39 -8.65
CA GLN A 184 25.02 7.00 -9.09
C GLN A 184 24.65 6.01 -7.97
N LEU A 185 23.89 6.46 -6.95
CA LEU A 185 23.34 5.58 -5.93
C LEU A 185 22.48 4.48 -6.57
N GLU A 186 22.71 3.23 -6.15
CA GLU A 186 22.03 2.05 -6.70
C GLU A 186 20.51 2.13 -6.51
N ASP A 187 20.05 2.62 -5.36
CA ASP A 187 18.63 2.86 -5.06
C ASP A 187 17.96 3.74 -6.14
N TYR A 188 18.65 4.75 -6.67
CA TYR A 188 18.10 5.61 -7.72
C TYR A 188 18.01 4.90 -9.07
N GLN A 189 18.86 3.92 -9.32
CA GLN A 189 18.78 3.10 -10.53
C GLN A 189 17.64 2.10 -10.45
N VAL A 190 17.48 1.45 -9.29
CA VAL A 190 16.36 0.54 -9.02
C VAL A 190 15.02 1.26 -9.18
N HIS A 191 14.94 2.49 -8.68
CA HIS A 191 13.71 3.31 -8.73
C HIS A 191 13.65 4.28 -9.92
N ARG A 192 14.48 4.08 -10.95
CA ARG A 192 14.65 5.07 -12.03
C ARG A 192 13.35 5.41 -12.74
N ALA A 193 12.56 4.40 -13.08
CA ALA A 193 11.28 4.58 -13.76
C ALA A 193 10.28 5.41 -12.94
N GLU A 194 10.32 5.28 -11.61
CA GLU A 194 9.42 5.99 -10.70
C GLU A 194 9.85 7.44 -10.53
N ILE A 195 11.17 7.68 -10.45
CA ILE A 195 11.77 9.01 -10.43
C ILE A 195 11.43 9.75 -11.73
N ASP A 196 11.67 9.13 -12.89
CA ASP A 196 11.41 9.75 -14.20
C ASP A 196 9.92 10.09 -14.38
N ARG A 197 9.02 9.21 -13.92
CA ARG A 197 7.57 9.48 -13.92
C ARG A 197 7.21 10.67 -13.04
N ALA A 198 7.73 10.71 -11.81
CA ALA A 198 7.48 11.82 -10.90
C ALA A 198 7.99 13.16 -11.46
N VAL A 199 9.15 13.15 -12.13
CA VAL A 199 9.71 14.31 -12.83
C VAL A 199 8.81 14.77 -13.97
N ALA A 200 8.33 13.84 -14.80
CA ALA A 200 7.43 14.17 -15.91
C ALA A 200 6.09 14.75 -15.41
N ASP A 201 5.56 14.25 -14.29
CA ASP A 201 4.35 14.77 -13.67
C ASP A 201 4.57 16.14 -13.02
N ALA A 202 5.73 16.38 -12.40
CA ALA A 202 6.10 17.66 -11.77
C ALA A 202 6.28 18.82 -12.77
N GLN A 203 6.51 18.50 -14.06
CA GLN A 203 6.71 19.49 -15.12
C GLN A 203 5.41 19.95 -15.81
N LYS A 204 4.28 19.29 -15.52
CA LYS A 204 2.96 19.67 -16.05
C LYS A 204 2.37 20.83 -15.26
#